data_AF-A0A5C6E5D4-F1
#
_entry.id   AF-A0A5C6E5D4-F1
#
_cell.length_a   1.000
_cell.length_b   1.000
_cell.length_c   1.000
_cell.angle_alpha   90.00
_cell.angle_beta   90.00
_cell.angle_gamma   90.00
#
_symmetry.space_group_name_H-M   'P 1'
#
loop_
_entity.id
_entity.type
_entity.pdbx_description
1 polymer ?
#
loop_
_entity_poly.entity_id
_entity_poly.type
_entity_poly.pdbx_seq_one_letter_code
_entity_poly.pdbx_strand_id
1 'polypeptide(L)'
;MNLEQLRAKLVELRDLPAETEWAEFKHNYSDPQMIGEYLSAISNVAALESQAFGYIVWGIEDGTHNIVGTSFKPRQQKGQGNEDLEPWLNKRLAPKINFRIFEFDSEDGLPMVMFEVQAANTAPVAFSGRRYVRVGSHKKPLAEHPEKERKLWEIVSGPVIDWSAEICETAKIDNLDPNAIQRARSEYADRFEGDPKKSHLAKEVWEWDDVKRVIPADSVIVPWTETIHYKRKQHGYHGGATPQEMVCPLVLLTDRSSDYSNLKQCAYPFPDWWSPAPVASPVELEPVVHVAVPAGPPTLFDNLEPDEPSAKEATKPAPVEVLPASADWIDRLLASQAYKDQKSKIKRHPPQDSVIRQVLETLNAAGGFLTPGAFIKETSMPAARLDQVIANIRRVLNVDGYEILVIDRTENKVELNIAKLKRQFDVE
;
A
#
# COMPACT_ATOMS: atom_id res chain seq x y z
N MET A 1 19.08 6.34 -4.36
CA MET A 1 18.76 7.51 -5.19
C MET A 1 20.03 7.94 -5.91
N ASN A 2 19.94 8.36 -7.17
CA ASN A 2 21.01 9.07 -7.87
C ASN A 2 21.00 10.57 -7.51
N LEU A 3 21.96 11.36 -8.00
CA LEU A 3 22.07 12.79 -7.66
C LEU A 3 20.83 13.61 -8.03
N GLU A 4 20.26 13.37 -9.22
CA GLU A 4 19.04 14.06 -9.68
C GLU A 4 17.85 13.75 -8.78
N GLN A 5 17.66 12.48 -8.41
CA GLN A 5 16.63 12.05 -7.46
C GLN A 5 16.82 12.66 -6.08
N LEU A 6 18.05 12.78 -5.59
CA LEU A 6 18.34 13.41 -4.30
C LEU A 6 17.99 14.90 -4.30
N ARG A 7 18.30 15.61 -5.39
CA ARG A 7 17.94 17.03 -5.56
C ARG A 7 16.44 17.22 -5.68
N ALA A 8 15.76 16.39 -6.49
CA ALA A 8 14.30 16.41 -6.58
C ALA A 8 13.65 16.15 -5.21
N LYS A 9 14.16 15.15 -4.46
CA LYS A 9 13.66 14.86 -3.11
C LYS A 9 13.94 16.01 -2.13
N LEU A 10 15.09 16.68 -2.25
CA LEU A 10 15.40 17.85 -1.43
C LEU A 10 14.40 19.00 -1.68
N VAL A 11 14.03 19.25 -2.94
CA VAL A 11 13.02 20.26 -3.29
C VAL A 11 11.66 19.87 -2.71
N GLU A 12 11.23 18.62 -2.92
CA GLU A 12 9.99 18.09 -2.34
C GLU A 12 9.93 18.26 -0.82
N LEU A 13 11.01 17.92 -0.11
CA LEU A 13 11.07 18.05 1.34
C LEU A 13 11.01 19.52 1.80
N ARG A 14 11.59 20.46 1.05
CA ARG A 14 11.57 21.89 1.41
C ARG A 14 10.18 22.51 1.27
N ASP A 15 9.38 22.01 0.33
CA ASP A 15 8.02 22.49 0.10
C ASP A 15 7.02 21.95 1.14
N LEU A 16 7.46 21.02 2.01
CA LEU A 16 6.64 20.54 3.11
C LEU A 16 6.34 21.65 4.14
N PRO A 17 5.16 21.63 4.77
CA PRO A 17 4.89 22.49 5.92
C PRO A 17 5.91 22.27 7.04
N ALA A 18 6.25 23.34 7.78
CA ALA A 18 7.16 23.29 8.91
C ALA A 18 6.73 22.30 10.02
N GLU A 19 5.45 21.93 10.06
CA GLU A 19 4.88 20.97 11.04
C GLU A 19 5.03 19.50 10.63
N THR A 20 5.74 19.19 9.54
CA THR A 20 5.84 17.81 9.05
C THR A 20 6.69 16.94 9.97
N GLU A 21 6.06 16.09 10.77
CA GLU A 21 6.73 15.34 11.83
C GLU A 21 7.67 14.23 11.31
N TRP A 22 7.45 13.67 10.10
CA TRP A 22 8.28 12.61 9.50
C TRP A 22 9.52 13.14 8.75
N ALA A 23 9.68 14.45 8.68
CA ALA A 23 10.87 15.13 8.16
C ALA A 23 11.53 15.96 9.28
N GLU A 24 12.86 15.99 9.29
CA GLU A 24 13.62 16.85 10.21
C GLU A 24 14.72 17.61 9.47
N PHE A 25 14.78 18.92 9.71
CA PHE A 25 15.79 19.80 9.15
C PHE A 25 16.82 20.18 10.20
N LYS A 26 18.09 20.16 9.80
CA LYS A 26 19.23 20.59 10.60
C LYS A 26 20.16 21.45 9.77
N HIS A 27 20.73 22.47 10.39
CA HIS A 27 21.77 23.24 9.74
C HIS A 27 23.08 22.42 9.67
N ASN A 28 23.61 21.98 10.81
CA ASN A 28 24.93 21.33 10.88
C ASN A 28 24.94 20.13 11.85
N TYR A 29 26.14 19.57 12.08
CA TYR A 29 26.39 18.39 12.88
C TYR A 29 25.62 18.40 14.21
N SER A 30 25.05 17.25 14.52
CA SER A 30 24.41 16.96 15.79
C SER A 30 25.11 15.77 16.44
N ASP A 31 25.17 15.75 17.77
CA ASP A 31 25.80 14.67 18.51
C ASP A 31 25.23 13.29 18.10
N PRO A 32 26.05 12.21 18.05
CA PRO A 32 25.61 10.89 17.59
C PRO A 32 24.41 10.33 18.36
N GLN A 33 24.34 10.61 19.68
CA GLN A 33 23.20 10.21 20.51
C GLN A 33 21.92 10.88 20.00
N MET A 34 21.98 12.18 19.71
CA MET A 34 20.85 12.93 19.21
C MET A 34 20.38 12.41 17.84
N ILE A 35 21.32 12.08 16.95
CA ILE A 35 21.01 11.48 15.63
C ILE A 35 20.25 10.17 15.81
N GLY A 36 20.71 9.28 16.70
CA GLY A 36 20.06 8.00 16.96
C GLY A 36 18.65 8.15 17.54
N GLU A 37 18.45 9.10 18.44
CA GLU A 37 17.13 9.40 18.98
C GLU A 37 16.17 9.94 17.89
N TYR A 38 16.67 10.77 16.96
CA TYR A 38 15.88 11.20 15.80
C TYR A 38 15.59 10.06 14.82
N LEU A 39 16.51 9.12 14.60
CA LEU A 39 16.24 7.93 13.77
C LEU A 39 15.07 7.12 14.31
N SER A 40 15.05 6.88 15.63
CA SER A 40 13.92 6.23 16.31
C SER A 40 12.63 7.05 16.15
N ALA A 41 12.70 8.35 16.40
CA ALA A 41 11.53 9.23 16.34
C ALA A 41 10.92 9.30 14.93
N ILE A 42 11.76 9.53 13.91
CA ILE A 42 11.36 9.67 12.52
C ILE A 42 10.81 8.36 11.97
N SER A 43 11.44 7.22 12.27
CA SER A 43 10.95 5.91 11.84
C SER A 43 9.55 5.60 12.39
N ASN A 44 9.31 5.91 13.68
CA ASN A 44 8.02 5.71 14.33
C ASN A 44 6.94 6.64 13.79
N VAL A 45 7.27 7.91 13.54
CA VAL A 45 6.33 8.88 13.00
C VAL A 45 6.01 8.60 11.53
N ALA A 46 7.01 8.23 10.72
CA ALA A 46 6.78 7.84 9.33
C ALA A 46 5.74 6.72 9.24
N ALA A 47 5.78 5.74 10.15
CA ALA A 47 4.75 4.70 10.23
C ALA A 47 3.37 5.26 10.63
N LEU A 48 3.30 6.17 11.61
CA LEU A 48 2.05 6.81 12.03
C LEU A 48 1.37 7.62 10.92
N GLU A 49 2.19 8.24 10.06
CA GLU A 49 1.76 9.08 8.93
C GLU A 49 1.67 8.30 7.60
N SER A 50 1.73 6.96 7.66
CA SER A 50 1.65 6.06 6.50
C SER A 50 2.68 6.34 5.40
N GLN A 51 3.83 6.90 5.77
CA GLN A 51 4.96 7.11 4.88
C GLN A 51 5.85 5.87 4.84
N ALA A 52 6.38 5.52 3.66
CA ALA A 52 7.35 4.42 3.55
C ALA A 52 8.70 4.77 4.21
N PHE A 53 9.07 6.05 4.16
CA PHE A 53 10.33 6.58 4.66
C PHE A 53 10.12 7.93 5.35
N GLY A 54 10.89 8.17 6.41
CA GLY A 54 11.10 9.50 6.96
C GLY A 54 12.49 10.02 6.61
N TYR A 55 12.71 11.33 6.76
CA TYR A 55 13.92 11.99 6.30
C TYR A 55 14.54 12.89 7.36
N ILE A 56 15.87 12.87 7.46
CA ILE A 56 16.63 13.86 8.22
C ILE A 56 17.61 14.52 7.26
N VAL A 57 17.52 15.83 7.11
CA VAL A 57 18.32 16.59 6.14
C VAL A 57 19.17 17.62 6.86
N TRP A 58 20.49 17.58 6.60
CA TRP A 58 21.44 18.59 7.05
C TRP A 58 21.80 19.56 5.92
N GLY A 59 22.03 20.81 6.30
CA GLY A 59 22.33 21.92 5.41
C GLY A 59 21.12 22.83 5.15
N ILE A 60 20.05 22.68 5.95
CA ILE A 60 18.86 23.52 5.90
C ILE A 60 18.75 24.28 7.23
N GLU A 61 18.52 25.59 7.14
CA GLU A 61 18.22 26.42 8.31
C GLU A 61 16.82 26.11 8.87
N ASP A 62 16.74 25.94 10.19
CA ASP A 62 15.51 25.59 10.89
C ASP A 62 14.46 26.70 10.75
N GLY A 63 13.20 26.32 10.51
CA GLY A 63 12.06 27.22 10.32
C GLY A 63 11.98 27.96 8.97
N THR A 64 13.11 28.29 8.32
CA THR A 64 13.10 29.02 7.03
C THR A 64 13.16 28.12 5.80
N HIS A 65 13.57 26.85 5.99
CA HIS A 65 13.82 25.89 4.91
C HIS A 65 14.83 26.39 3.86
N ASN A 66 15.69 27.34 4.25
CA ASN A 66 16.73 27.87 3.39
C ASN A 66 17.93 26.92 3.33
N ILE A 67 18.46 26.70 2.12
CA ILE A 67 19.66 25.90 1.93
C ILE A 67 20.87 26.77 2.29
N VAL A 68 21.61 26.33 3.30
CA VAL A 68 22.82 26.99 3.81
C VAL A 68 24.06 26.10 3.66
N GLY A 69 23.84 24.80 3.42
CA GLY A 69 24.89 23.79 3.36
C GLY A 69 25.37 23.33 4.75
N THR A 70 26.12 22.23 4.79
CA THR A 70 26.61 21.64 6.02
C THR A 70 28.07 21.22 5.92
N SER A 71 28.80 21.34 7.03
CA SER A 71 30.14 20.77 7.17
C SER A 71 30.11 19.34 7.72
N PHE A 72 28.93 18.81 8.01
CA PHE A 72 28.76 17.46 8.54
C PHE A 72 29.10 16.41 7.47
N LYS A 73 30.03 15.51 7.80
CA LYS A 73 30.42 14.36 6.97
C LYS A 73 30.22 13.07 7.75
N PRO A 74 29.04 12.42 7.67
CA PRO A 74 28.69 11.26 8.49
C PRO A 74 29.71 10.13 8.45
N ARG A 75 30.28 9.85 7.27
CA ARG A 75 31.27 8.77 7.08
C ARG A 75 32.60 9.03 7.78
N GLN A 76 32.87 10.26 8.19
CA GLN A 76 34.08 10.66 8.91
C GLN A 76 33.81 10.85 10.42
N GLN A 77 32.56 10.74 10.85
CA GLN A 77 32.19 10.88 12.26
C GLN A 77 32.25 9.55 13.00
N LYS A 78 32.51 9.66 14.31
CA LYS A 78 32.61 8.54 15.23
C LYS A 78 31.48 8.58 16.25
N GLY A 79 30.92 7.42 16.56
CA GLY A 79 30.08 7.22 17.72
C GLY A 79 30.91 7.06 19.00
N GLN A 80 30.20 6.80 20.10
CA GLN A 80 30.84 6.50 21.38
C GLN A 80 31.66 5.20 21.29
N GLY A 81 32.90 5.22 21.82
CA GLY A 81 33.82 4.08 21.75
C GLY A 81 34.67 4.05 20.48
N ASN A 82 34.75 5.17 19.74
CA ASN A 82 35.57 5.34 18.52
C ASN A 82 35.15 4.43 17.34
N GLU A 83 33.92 3.93 17.38
CA GLU A 83 33.29 3.21 16.27
C GLU A 83 32.80 4.20 15.19
N ASP A 84 32.76 3.78 13.92
CA ASP A 84 32.14 4.59 12.86
C ASP A 84 30.67 4.85 13.16
N LEU A 85 30.20 6.06 12.83
CA LEU A 85 28.86 6.53 13.19
C LEU A 85 27.74 5.58 12.71
N GLU A 86 27.78 5.16 11.45
CA GLU A 86 26.70 4.35 10.85
C GLU A 86 26.57 2.94 11.49
N PRO A 87 27.64 2.14 11.63
CA PRO A 87 27.58 0.88 12.38
C PRO A 87 27.13 1.07 13.83
N TRP A 88 27.60 2.13 14.49
CA TRP A 88 27.25 2.44 15.87
C TRP A 88 25.76 2.75 16.04
N LEU A 89 25.17 3.53 15.13
CA LEU A 89 23.73 3.81 15.10
C LEU A 89 22.92 2.52 14.89
N ASN A 90 23.31 1.72 13.89
CA ASN A 90 22.64 0.46 13.55
C ASN A 90 22.60 -0.55 14.72
N LYS A 91 23.68 -0.65 15.50
CA LYS A 91 23.74 -1.55 16.66
C LYS A 91 22.79 -1.17 17.79
N ARG A 92 22.40 0.09 17.89
CA ARG A 92 21.61 0.64 18.99
C ARG A 92 20.13 0.82 18.64
N LEU A 93 19.73 0.57 17.40
CA LEU A 93 18.33 0.56 16.97
C LEU A 93 17.70 -0.82 17.20
N ALA A 94 16.51 -0.84 17.79
CA ALA A 94 15.75 -2.07 18.08
C ALA A 94 14.22 -1.83 17.94
N PRO A 95 13.50 -2.54 17.05
CA PRO A 95 14.02 -3.50 16.06
C PRO A 95 14.99 -2.84 15.07
N LYS A 96 15.79 -3.68 14.39
CA LYS A 96 16.69 -3.19 13.35
C LYS A 96 15.87 -2.67 12.18
N ILE A 97 16.17 -1.45 11.77
CA ILE A 97 15.61 -0.81 10.58
C ILE A 97 16.73 -0.47 9.62
N ASN A 98 16.40 -0.36 8.34
CA ASN A 98 17.33 0.15 7.36
C ASN A 98 17.25 1.68 7.31
N PHE A 99 18.41 2.33 7.28
CA PHE A 99 18.51 3.73 6.88
C PHE A 99 19.68 3.87 5.92
N ARG A 100 19.61 4.87 5.03
CA ARG A 100 20.65 5.16 4.04
C ARG A 100 21.14 6.57 4.22
N ILE A 101 22.46 6.74 4.12
CA ILE A 101 23.12 8.03 4.21
C ILE A 101 23.55 8.47 2.81
N PHE A 102 23.10 9.66 2.43
CA PHE A 102 23.47 10.31 1.18
C PHE A 102 24.23 11.60 1.47
N GLU A 103 25.42 11.74 0.91
CA GLU A 103 26.21 12.97 0.88
C GLU A 103 26.19 13.48 -0.56
N PHE A 104 25.73 14.71 -0.80
CA PHE A 104 25.55 15.27 -2.13
C PHE A 104 25.59 16.80 -2.12
N ASP A 105 25.71 17.42 -3.29
CA ASP A 105 25.66 18.89 -3.41
C ASP A 105 24.30 19.36 -3.93
N SER A 106 23.80 20.46 -3.37
CA SER A 106 22.61 21.18 -3.87
C SER A 106 22.82 21.66 -5.31
N GLU A 107 21.77 22.23 -5.92
CA GLU A 107 21.90 22.87 -7.24
C GLU A 107 22.92 24.02 -7.22
N ASP A 108 22.96 24.77 -6.12
CA ASP A 108 23.90 25.88 -5.88
C ASP A 108 25.31 25.41 -5.46
N GLY A 109 25.57 24.10 -5.44
CA GLY A 109 26.85 23.53 -5.06
C GLY A 109 27.14 23.55 -3.55
N LEU A 110 26.11 23.73 -2.72
CA LEU A 110 26.25 23.68 -1.27
C LEU A 110 26.22 22.22 -0.78
N PRO A 111 27.12 21.81 0.12
CA PRO A 111 27.19 20.42 0.60
C PRO A 111 25.99 20.08 1.49
N MET A 112 25.37 18.94 1.22
CA MET A 112 24.16 18.45 1.88
C MET A 112 24.35 17.01 2.37
N VAL A 113 23.62 16.66 3.43
CA VAL A 113 23.51 15.28 3.90
C VAL A 113 22.04 14.93 4.09
N MET A 114 21.62 13.78 3.61
CA MET A 114 20.27 13.26 3.79
C MET A 114 20.30 11.84 4.32
N PHE A 115 19.57 11.59 5.40
CA PHE A 115 19.28 10.26 5.90
C PHE A 115 17.87 9.88 5.48
N GLU A 116 17.74 8.81 4.69
CA GLU A 116 16.46 8.16 4.39
C GLU A 116 16.26 7.04 5.42
N VAL A 117 15.20 7.13 6.21
CA VAL A 117 14.93 6.25 7.36
C VAL A 117 13.70 5.43 7.07
N GLN A 118 13.82 4.11 7.07
CA GLN A 118 12.66 3.23 6.89
C GLN A 118 11.63 3.43 8.01
N ALA A 119 10.35 3.49 7.65
CA ALA A 119 9.26 3.51 8.62
C ALA A 119 9.22 2.23 9.46
N ALA A 120 8.82 2.37 10.72
CA ALA A 120 8.64 1.22 11.62
C ALA A 120 7.58 0.26 11.05
N ASN A 121 7.86 -1.05 11.08
CA ASN A 121 7.02 -2.04 10.39
C ASN A 121 6.69 -3.32 11.19
N THR A 122 7.38 -3.55 12.30
CA THR A 122 7.24 -4.79 13.11
C THR A 122 7.00 -4.47 14.57
N ALA A 123 7.67 -3.44 15.08
CA ALA A 123 7.48 -2.87 16.39
C ALA A 123 7.96 -1.41 16.37
N PRO A 124 7.52 -0.57 17.33
CA PRO A 124 8.09 0.75 17.53
C PRO A 124 9.60 0.69 17.75
N VAL A 125 10.34 1.44 16.94
CA VAL A 125 11.79 1.52 16.96
C VAL A 125 12.25 2.29 18.18
N ALA A 126 13.12 1.65 18.95
CA ALA A 126 13.85 2.24 20.07
C ALA A 126 15.30 2.53 19.64
N PHE A 127 15.88 3.57 20.23
CA PHE A 127 17.32 3.81 20.20
C PHE A 127 17.88 3.71 21.61
N SER A 128 18.90 2.88 21.79
CA SER A 128 19.52 2.61 23.11
C SER A 128 18.49 2.21 24.19
N GLY A 129 17.48 1.42 23.79
CA GLY A 129 16.43 0.91 24.68
C GLY A 129 15.26 1.86 24.96
N ARG A 130 15.26 3.09 24.43
CA ARG A 130 14.15 4.04 24.56
C ARG A 130 13.51 4.36 23.21
N ARG A 131 12.18 4.38 23.17
CA ARG A 131 11.40 4.75 21.97
C ARG A 131 11.15 6.24 21.96
N TYR A 132 11.32 6.86 20.81
CA TYR A 132 11.06 8.27 20.60
C TYR A 132 10.00 8.47 19.52
N VAL A 133 9.36 9.64 19.53
CA VAL A 133 8.40 10.09 18.53
C VAL A 133 8.55 11.60 18.40
N ARG A 134 8.22 12.17 17.23
CA ARG A 134 8.09 13.62 17.09
C ARG A 134 6.64 14.03 17.37
N VAL A 135 6.49 15.18 17.98
CA VAL A 135 5.21 15.86 18.17
C VAL A 135 5.43 17.32 17.78
N GLY A 136 4.95 17.68 16.59
CA GLY A 136 5.39 18.88 15.87
C GLY A 136 6.89 18.87 15.62
N SER A 137 7.58 19.97 15.95
CA SER A 137 9.03 20.13 15.81
C SER A 137 9.86 19.50 16.94
N HIS A 138 9.22 18.92 17.96
CA HIS A 138 9.90 18.42 19.15
C HIS A 138 9.94 16.89 19.21
N LYS A 139 11.14 16.36 19.48
CA LYS A 139 11.34 14.96 19.83
C LYS A 139 10.94 14.71 21.29
N LYS A 140 10.11 13.71 21.53
CA LYS A 140 9.65 13.29 22.87
C LYS A 140 9.76 11.78 23.04
N PRO A 141 9.90 11.28 24.28
CA PRO A 141 9.76 9.85 24.57
C PRO A 141 8.37 9.35 24.18
N LEU A 142 8.29 8.22 23.47
CA LEU A 142 7.01 7.67 23.01
C LEU A 142 6.09 7.30 24.19
N ALA A 143 6.66 6.87 25.32
CA ALA A 143 5.92 6.51 26.53
C ALA A 143 5.13 7.68 27.15
N GLU A 144 5.48 8.94 26.84
CA GLU A 144 4.72 10.13 27.27
C GLU A 144 3.49 10.39 26.38
N HIS A 145 3.33 9.62 25.30
CA HIS A 145 2.26 9.75 24.31
C HIS A 145 1.54 8.41 24.09
N PRO A 146 0.79 7.91 25.09
CA PRO A 146 0.19 6.57 25.06
C PRO A 146 -0.78 6.35 23.88
N GLU A 147 -1.50 7.39 23.45
CA GLU A 147 -2.37 7.32 22.26
C GLU A 147 -1.57 7.11 20.96
N LYS A 148 -0.45 7.84 20.78
CA LYS A 148 0.44 7.62 19.63
C LYS A 148 1.10 6.25 19.71
N GLU A 149 1.49 5.79 20.91
CA GLU A 149 2.08 4.46 21.09
C GLU A 149 1.09 3.35 20.74
N ARG A 150 -0.16 3.42 21.21
CA ARG A 150 -1.21 2.45 20.88
C ARG A 150 -1.46 2.40 19.37
N LYS A 151 -1.66 3.57 18.74
CA LYS A 151 -1.88 3.65 17.29
C LYS A 151 -0.69 3.10 16.50
N LEU A 152 0.53 3.40 16.94
CA LEU A 152 1.74 2.87 16.30
C LEU A 152 1.80 1.35 16.41
N TRP A 153 1.49 0.77 17.58
CA TRP A 153 1.40 -0.68 17.74
C TRP A 153 0.35 -1.31 16.82
N GLU A 154 -0.83 -0.72 16.69
CA GLU A 154 -1.86 -1.20 15.75
C GLU A 154 -1.35 -1.22 14.30
N ILE A 155 -0.59 -0.20 13.88
CA ILE A 155 -0.02 -0.12 12.53
C ILE A 155 1.08 -1.15 12.32
N VAL A 156 2.06 -1.23 13.22
CA VAL A 156 3.26 -2.06 13.04
C VAL A 156 3.08 -3.53 13.39
N SER A 157 2.05 -3.88 14.15
CA SER A 157 1.67 -5.28 14.38
C SER A 157 0.85 -5.86 13.23
N GLY A 158 0.43 -5.03 12.26
CA GLY A 158 -0.42 -5.41 11.14
C GLY A 158 -1.83 -5.86 11.60
N PRO A 159 -2.79 -6.02 10.67
CA PRO A 159 -4.02 -6.74 10.99
C PRO A 159 -3.66 -8.17 11.41
N VAL A 160 -4.29 -8.66 12.48
CA VAL A 160 -4.16 -10.05 12.95
C VAL A 160 -4.81 -10.97 11.90
N ILE A 161 -4.09 -11.30 10.83
CA ILE A 161 -4.50 -12.32 9.88
C ILE A 161 -3.39 -13.36 9.81
N ASP A 162 -3.61 -14.44 10.54
CA ASP A 162 -2.86 -15.66 10.42
C ASP A 162 -3.34 -16.41 9.16
N TRP A 163 -2.69 -16.13 8.04
CA TRP A 163 -2.95 -16.78 6.76
C TRP A 163 -2.86 -18.31 6.83
N SER A 164 -2.15 -18.88 7.83
CA SER A 164 -2.08 -20.32 8.02
C SER A 164 -3.34 -20.91 8.65
N ALA A 165 -4.17 -20.07 9.29
CA ALA A 165 -5.44 -20.42 9.92
C ALA A 165 -6.67 -20.18 9.03
N GLU A 166 -6.48 -19.71 7.80
CA GLU A 166 -7.57 -19.47 6.86
C GLU A 166 -8.04 -20.75 6.16
N ILE A 167 -9.35 -20.81 5.87
CA ILE A 167 -9.98 -21.96 5.21
C ILE A 167 -9.65 -21.91 3.71
N CYS A 168 -8.95 -22.93 3.22
CA CYS A 168 -8.74 -23.14 1.79
C CYS A 168 -9.97 -23.82 1.18
N GLU A 169 -10.92 -23.05 0.64
CA GLU A 169 -12.20 -23.57 0.12
C GLU A 169 -12.05 -24.62 -1.00
N THR A 170 -10.90 -24.59 -1.69
CA THR A 170 -10.60 -25.54 -2.77
C THR A 170 -9.93 -26.82 -2.30
N ALA A 171 -9.39 -26.85 -1.07
CA ALA A 171 -8.75 -28.03 -0.50
C ALA A 171 -9.81 -29.04 -0.04
N LYS A 172 -9.76 -30.23 -0.64
CA LYS A 172 -10.60 -31.38 -0.31
C LYS A 172 -9.76 -32.46 0.34
N ILE A 173 -10.43 -33.43 0.96
CA ILE A 173 -9.78 -34.59 1.57
C ILE A 173 -8.90 -35.37 0.58
N ASP A 174 -9.31 -35.37 -0.70
CA ASP A 174 -8.58 -35.99 -1.80
C ASP A 174 -7.24 -35.30 -2.11
N ASN A 175 -6.97 -34.13 -1.54
CA ASN A 175 -5.71 -33.41 -1.69
C ASN A 175 -4.66 -33.78 -0.64
N LEU A 176 -5.01 -34.62 0.35
CA LEU A 176 -4.06 -35.11 1.33
C LEU A 176 -3.11 -36.15 0.69
N ASP A 177 -1.81 -35.99 0.93
CA ASP A 177 -0.80 -36.97 0.46
C ASP A 177 -0.94 -38.27 1.26
N PRO A 178 -1.20 -39.43 0.60
CA PRO A 178 -1.32 -40.72 1.27
C PRO A 178 -0.09 -41.10 2.10
N ASN A 179 1.11 -40.70 1.66
CA ASN A 179 2.35 -40.98 2.39
C ASN A 179 2.44 -40.16 3.69
N ALA A 180 1.92 -38.93 3.67
CA ALA A 180 1.87 -38.08 4.86
C ALA A 180 0.89 -38.64 5.89
N ILE A 181 -0.28 -39.12 5.44
CA ILE A 181 -1.26 -39.81 6.31
C ILE A 181 -0.63 -41.05 6.93
N GLN A 182 0.03 -41.89 6.13
CA GLN A 182 0.68 -43.10 6.63
C GLN A 182 1.74 -42.80 7.68
N ARG A 183 2.58 -41.78 7.45
CA ARG A 183 3.59 -41.34 8.41
C ARG A 183 2.96 -40.83 9.71
N ALA A 184 1.88 -40.05 9.63
CA ALA A 184 1.18 -39.57 10.82
C ALA A 184 0.61 -40.72 11.66
N ARG A 185 0.06 -41.76 11.02
CA ARG A 185 -0.44 -42.97 11.69
C ARG A 185 0.67 -43.75 12.40
N SER A 186 1.82 -43.90 11.75
CA SER A 186 3.01 -44.54 12.36
C SER A 186 3.49 -43.79 13.59
N GLU A 187 3.69 -42.47 13.49
CA GLU A 187 4.14 -41.64 14.64
C GLU A 187 3.12 -41.67 15.80
N TYR A 188 1.82 -41.72 15.49
CA TYR A 188 0.77 -41.89 16.50
C TYR A 188 0.86 -43.26 17.18
N ALA A 189 1.03 -44.34 16.42
CA ALA A 189 1.16 -45.69 16.97
C ALA A 189 2.41 -45.80 17.87
N ASP A 190 3.55 -45.33 17.39
CA ASP A 190 4.84 -45.37 18.09
C ASP A 190 4.77 -44.63 19.43
N ARG A 191 4.05 -43.51 19.48
CA ARG A 191 3.83 -42.73 20.71
C ARG A 191 3.14 -43.54 21.82
N PHE A 192 2.26 -44.48 21.48
CA PHE A 192 1.45 -45.22 22.44
C PHE A 192 1.85 -46.70 22.60
N GLU A 193 2.76 -47.21 21.77
CA GLU A 193 3.22 -48.60 21.81
C GLU A 193 3.90 -48.97 23.15
N GLY A 194 4.55 -47.99 23.80
CA GLY A 194 5.23 -48.17 25.10
C GLY A 194 4.34 -48.07 26.35
N ASP A 195 3.05 -47.70 26.23
CA ASP A 195 2.13 -47.57 27.38
C ASP A 195 1.15 -48.77 27.45
N PRO A 196 1.29 -49.68 28.42
CA PRO A 196 0.45 -50.88 28.53
C PRO A 196 -1.04 -50.57 28.63
N LYS A 197 -1.42 -49.42 29.20
CA LYS A 197 -2.81 -49.02 29.38
C LYS A 197 -3.43 -48.41 28.12
N LYS A 198 -2.60 -47.93 27.20
CA LYS A 198 -3.00 -47.23 25.95
C LYS A 198 -2.58 -47.94 24.67
N SER A 199 -1.94 -49.09 24.79
CA SER A 199 -1.53 -49.96 23.68
C SER A 199 -2.67 -50.33 22.71
N HIS A 200 -3.93 -50.27 23.14
CA HIS A 200 -5.09 -50.43 22.26
C HIS A 200 -5.21 -49.29 21.23
N LEU A 201 -4.85 -48.06 21.58
CA LEU A 201 -4.90 -46.89 20.68
C LEU A 201 -3.88 -47.01 19.53
N ALA A 202 -2.71 -47.59 19.81
CA ALA A 202 -1.69 -47.86 18.79
C ALA A 202 -2.15 -48.90 17.76
N LYS A 203 -3.09 -49.76 18.12
CA LYS A 203 -3.71 -50.74 17.21
C LYS A 203 -4.92 -50.14 16.49
N GLU A 204 -5.72 -49.35 17.21
CA GLU A 204 -6.93 -48.72 16.70
C GLU A 204 -6.68 -47.76 15.54
N VAL A 205 -5.56 -47.02 15.55
CA VAL A 205 -5.21 -46.05 14.49
C VAL A 205 -5.14 -46.68 13.09
N TRP A 206 -4.86 -47.98 13.00
CA TRP A 206 -4.80 -48.71 11.74
C TRP A 206 -6.17 -49.16 11.23
N GLU A 207 -7.18 -49.15 12.09
CA GLU A 207 -8.58 -49.44 11.75
C GLU A 207 -9.35 -48.17 11.36
N TRP A 208 -8.74 -46.99 11.52
CA TRP A 208 -9.33 -45.72 11.10
C TRP A 208 -9.41 -45.66 9.56
N ASP A 209 -10.58 -45.29 9.05
CA ASP A 209 -10.71 -44.90 7.66
C ASP A 209 -10.20 -43.44 7.50
N ASP A 210 -9.82 -43.07 6.29
CA ASP A 210 -9.37 -41.70 6.00
C ASP A 210 -10.53 -40.69 5.97
N VAL A 211 -11.77 -41.16 6.14
CA VAL A 211 -13.02 -40.41 5.88
C VAL A 211 -13.88 -40.25 7.14
N LYS A 212 -13.62 -40.99 8.24
CA LYS A 212 -14.36 -40.81 9.50
C LYS A 212 -13.97 -39.50 10.12
N ARG A 213 -14.93 -38.62 10.04
CA ARG A 213 -15.07 -37.54 10.98
C ARG A 213 -15.41 -38.13 12.34
N VAL A 214 -14.64 -37.76 13.35
CA VAL A 214 -14.97 -38.02 14.77
C VAL A 214 -16.32 -37.40 15.14
N ILE A 215 -16.79 -36.44 14.33
CA ILE A 215 -18.09 -35.79 14.43
C ILE A 215 -18.88 -36.05 13.15
N PRO A 216 -20.02 -36.75 13.20
CA PRO A 216 -20.79 -37.14 12.01
C PRO A 216 -21.50 -35.96 11.30
N ALA A 217 -21.35 -34.74 11.81
CA ALA A 217 -21.96 -33.53 11.26
C ALA A 217 -20.95 -32.70 10.44
N ASP A 218 -21.43 -31.97 9.43
CA ASP A 218 -20.64 -31.00 8.65
C ASP A 218 -20.23 -29.76 9.46
N SER A 219 -20.80 -29.60 10.66
CA SER A 219 -20.51 -28.50 11.57
C SER A 219 -20.50 -29.00 13.00
N VAL A 220 -19.57 -28.50 13.79
CA VAL A 220 -19.54 -28.69 15.25
C VAL A 220 -19.68 -27.34 15.93
N ILE A 221 -20.47 -27.28 16.99
CA ILE A 221 -20.54 -26.12 17.87
C ILE A 221 -19.50 -26.34 18.97
N VAL A 222 -18.47 -25.48 18.99
CA VAL A 222 -17.41 -25.50 20.01
C VAL A 222 -17.39 -24.17 20.79
N PRO A 223 -17.12 -24.18 22.10
CA PRO A 223 -16.87 -22.96 22.86
C PRO A 223 -15.70 -22.21 22.25
N TRP A 224 -15.91 -20.94 21.90
CA TRP A 224 -14.91 -20.13 21.21
C TRP A 224 -13.65 -19.86 22.03
N THR A 225 -13.71 -20.10 23.34
CA THR A 225 -12.68 -19.70 24.31
C THR A 225 -12.12 -20.92 25.03
N GLU A 226 -10.79 -20.92 25.18
CA GLU A 226 -9.97 -21.89 25.91
C GLU A 226 -10.33 -22.01 27.41
N THR A 227 -11.14 -21.07 27.91
CA THR A 227 -11.58 -21.02 29.30
C THR A 227 -12.81 -21.89 29.58
N ILE A 228 -13.58 -22.27 28.55
CA ILE A 228 -14.82 -23.04 28.71
C ILE A 228 -14.56 -24.52 28.49
N HIS A 229 -14.74 -25.32 29.54
CA HIS A 229 -14.45 -26.74 29.51
C HIS A 229 -15.76 -27.54 29.45
N TYR A 230 -15.88 -28.49 28.53
CA TYR A 230 -17.05 -29.39 28.48
C TYR A 230 -17.11 -30.37 29.65
N LYS A 231 -15.96 -30.63 30.28
CA LYS A 231 -15.80 -31.51 31.44
C LYS A 231 -14.88 -30.87 32.48
N ARG A 232 -14.77 -31.51 33.63
CA ARG A 232 -13.89 -31.07 34.73
C ARG A 232 -12.45 -30.92 34.23
N LYS A 233 -11.79 -29.82 34.61
CA LYS A 233 -10.41 -29.50 34.21
C LYS A 233 -9.45 -30.63 34.60
N GLN A 234 -8.71 -31.15 33.63
CA GLN A 234 -7.65 -32.15 33.82
C GLN A 234 -6.35 -31.62 33.18
N HIS A 235 -5.20 -32.15 33.60
CA HIS A 235 -3.91 -31.76 33.02
C HIS A 235 -3.88 -32.09 31.51
N GLY A 236 -3.57 -31.10 30.68
CA GLY A 236 -3.56 -31.22 29.22
C GLY A 236 -4.94 -31.14 28.55
N TYR A 237 -6.01 -30.93 29.32
CA TYR A 237 -7.33 -30.64 28.77
C TYR A 237 -7.53 -29.12 28.69
N HIS A 238 -7.34 -28.58 27.50
CA HIS A 238 -7.76 -27.22 27.14
C HIS A 238 -9.23 -27.31 26.74
N GLY A 239 -10.10 -26.57 27.43
CA GLY A 239 -11.53 -26.58 27.16
C GLY A 239 -11.86 -25.58 26.06
N GLY A 240 -12.68 -25.96 25.09
CA GLY A 240 -13.03 -25.08 23.95
C GLY A 240 -12.19 -25.41 22.73
N ALA A 241 -12.27 -24.59 21.70
CA ALA A 241 -11.43 -24.70 20.52
C ALA A 241 -10.95 -23.30 20.13
N THR A 242 -9.66 -23.04 20.29
CA THR A 242 -9.05 -21.85 19.69
C THR A 242 -8.75 -22.14 18.21
N PRO A 243 -8.78 -21.12 17.32
CA PRO A 243 -8.37 -21.30 15.92
C PRO A 243 -6.96 -21.92 15.79
N GLN A 244 -6.07 -21.63 16.73
CA GLN A 244 -4.70 -22.16 16.79
C GLN A 244 -4.64 -23.66 17.10
N GLU A 245 -5.64 -24.21 17.78
CA GLU A 245 -5.75 -25.65 18.08
C GLU A 245 -6.47 -26.44 16.98
N MET A 246 -7.23 -25.76 16.12
CA MET A 246 -7.97 -26.33 14.99
C MET A 246 -7.14 -26.38 13.70
N VAL A 247 -5.96 -25.76 13.69
CA VAL A 247 -5.12 -25.57 12.51
C VAL A 247 -3.72 -26.12 12.80
N CYS A 248 -3.21 -27.00 11.94
CA CYS A 248 -1.82 -27.43 11.97
C CYS A 248 -1.04 -26.64 10.90
N PRO A 249 -0.21 -25.64 11.27
CA PRO A 249 0.46 -24.82 10.28
C PRO A 249 1.55 -25.63 9.55
N LEU A 250 1.43 -25.74 8.23
CA LEU A 250 2.48 -26.29 7.37
C LEU A 250 3.39 -25.13 6.92
N VAL A 251 4.63 -25.09 7.41
CA VAL A 251 5.60 -24.07 7.00
C VAL A 251 6.50 -24.64 5.90
N LEU A 252 6.41 -24.07 4.70
CA LEU A 252 7.31 -24.34 3.58
C LEU A 252 8.37 -23.23 3.51
N LEU A 253 9.60 -23.55 3.92
CA LEU A 253 10.75 -22.67 3.79
C LEU A 253 11.45 -22.95 2.45
N THR A 254 11.55 -21.95 1.58
CA THR A 254 12.19 -22.08 0.26
C THR A 254 13.37 -21.13 0.12
N ASP A 255 14.45 -21.58 -0.51
CA ASP A 255 15.51 -20.70 -1.02
C ASP A 255 15.06 -20.04 -2.34
N ARG A 256 15.43 -18.77 -2.56
CA ARG A 256 15.07 -17.98 -3.76
C ARG A 256 15.62 -18.57 -5.07
N SER A 257 16.54 -19.52 -5.00
CA SER A 257 17.23 -20.12 -6.14
C SER A 257 16.60 -21.43 -6.66
N SER A 258 15.61 -21.98 -5.96
CA SER A 258 15.09 -23.32 -6.27
C SER A 258 13.88 -23.28 -7.23
N ASP A 259 14.03 -23.87 -8.42
CA ASP A 259 12.93 -24.08 -9.38
C ASP A 259 12.07 -25.28 -8.97
N TYR A 260 10.94 -25.02 -8.29
CA TYR A 260 9.89 -26.02 -8.08
C TYR A 260 8.84 -25.91 -9.18
N SER A 261 8.77 -26.93 -10.04
CA SER A 261 8.06 -26.88 -11.33
C SER A 261 6.53 -26.92 -11.26
N ASN A 262 5.90 -27.09 -10.09
CA ASN A 262 4.44 -27.27 -9.98
C ASN A 262 3.75 -26.43 -8.89
N LEU A 263 4.48 -25.58 -8.15
CA LEU A 263 3.91 -24.69 -7.14
C LEU A 263 3.75 -23.29 -7.73
N LYS A 264 2.56 -22.71 -7.63
CA LYS A 264 2.27 -21.33 -8.08
C LYS A 264 1.83 -20.50 -6.88
N GLN A 265 2.33 -19.27 -6.80
CA GLN A 265 1.86 -18.29 -5.82
C GLN A 265 0.34 -18.08 -6.02
N CYS A 266 -0.45 -18.40 -5.00
CA CYS A 266 -1.89 -18.23 -5.01
C CYS A 266 -2.22 -16.92 -4.30
N ALA A 267 -2.77 -15.93 -5.02
CA ALA A 267 -3.42 -14.77 -4.41
C ALA A 267 -4.91 -15.07 -4.33
N TYR A 268 -5.49 -15.04 -3.13
CA TYR A 268 -6.92 -15.29 -2.94
C TYR A 268 -7.77 -14.10 -3.39
N PRO A 269 -8.95 -14.33 -4.01
CA PRO A 269 -9.91 -13.29 -4.29
C PRO A 269 -10.54 -12.77 -2.99
N PHE A 270 -10.46 -11.47 -2.77
CA PHE A 270 -11.17 -10.82 -1.66
C PHE A 270 -12.70 -10.81 -1.90
N PRO A 271 -13.52 -10.93 -0.84
CA PRO A 271 -14.96 -10.68 -0.90
C PRO A 271 -15.27 -9.26 -1.41
N ASP A 272 -16.32 -9.12 -2.22
CA ASP A 272 -16.66 -7.90 -2.96
C ASP A 272 -16.82 -6.66 -2.07
N TRP A 273 -17.20 -6.86 -0.81
CA TRP A 273 -17.44 -5.83 0.20
C TRP A 273 -16.18 -5.38 0.97
N TRP A 274 -15.00 -5.97 0.67
CA TRP A 274 -13.69 -5.56 1.20
C TRP A 274 -12.94 -4.59 0.26
N SER A 275 -13.48 -4.34 -0.94
CA SER A 275 -13.03 -3.18 -1.73
C SER A 275 -13.82 -1.96 -1.25
N PRO A 276 -13.17 -0.85 -0.83
CA PRO A 276 -13.90 0.38 -0.61
C PRO A 276 -14.68 0.68 -1.88
N ALA A 277 -15.99 0.95 -1.76
CA ALA A 277 -16.80 1.36 -2.90
C ALA A 277 -16.04 2.51 -3.61
N PRO A 278 -15.93 2.50 -4.95
CA PRO A 278 -15.26 3.57 -5.66
C PRO A 278 -15.96 4.88 -5.27
N VAL A 279 -15.33 5.63 -4.37
CA VAL A 279 -15.75 6.98 -4.05
C VAL A 279 -15.35 7.75 -5.28
N ALA A 280 -16.34 8.12 -6.10
CA ALA A 280 -16.13 9.08 -7.17
C ALA A 280 -15.33 10.23 -6.57
N SER A 281 -14.14 10.48 -7.10
CA SER A 281 -13.38 11.66 -6.72
C SER A 281 -14.33 12.84 -6.78
N PRO A 282 -14.41 13.69 -5.74
CA PRO A 282 -15.16 14.92 -5.83
C PRO A 282 -14.74 15.58 -7.13
N VAL A 283 -15.71 15.96 -7.96
CA VAL A 283 -15.44 16.83 -9.10
C VAL A 283 -14.88 18.10 -8.48
N GLU A 284 -13.55 18.23 -8.47
CA GLU A 284 -12.90 19.51 -8.23
C GLU A 284 -13.42 20.41 -9.34
N LEU A 285 -14.36 21.29 -8.99
CA LEU A 285 -14.72 22.40 -9.83
C LEU A 285 -13.43 23.16 -10.06
N GLU A 286 -12.92 23.15 -11.31
CA GLU A 286 -11.82 24.01 -11.71
C GLU A 286 -12.15 25.42 -11.17
N PRO A 287 -11.26 26.04 -10.38
CA PRO A 287 -11.50 27.38 -9.91
C PRO A 287 -11.70 28.26 -11.15
N VAL A 288 -12.87 28.89 -11.25
CA VAL A 288 -13.12 29.91 -12.27
C VAL A 288 -12.12 31.03 -11.99
N VAL A 289 -11.03 31.04 -12.75
CA VAL A 289 -10.06 32.13 -12.72
C VAL A 289 -10.77 33.34 -13.30
N HIS A 290 -11.31 34.19 -12.43
CA HIS A 290 -11.66 35.55 -12.81
C HIS A 290 -10.36 36.28 -13.12
N VAL A 291 -9.97 36.30 -14.39
CA VAL A 291 -8.92 37.19 -14.88
C VAL A 291 -9.45 38.61 -14.74
N ALA A 292 -9.08 39.29 -13.66
CA ALA A 292 -9.22 40.73 -13.58
C ALA A 292 -8.20 41.34 -14.56
N VAL A 293 -8.66 41.67 -15.77
CA VAL A 293 -7.88 42.48 -16.71
C VAL A 293 -7.70 43.87 -16.07
N PRO A 294 -6.47 44.33 -15.78
CA PRO A 294 -6.26 45.68 -15.32
C PRO A 294 -6.69 46.66 -16.42
N ALA A 295 -7.55 47.61 -16.07
CA ALA A 295 -8.03 48.64 -16.99
C ALA A 295 -6.84 49.47 -17.51
N GLY A 296 -6.47 49.26 -18.77
CA GLY A 296 -5.60 50.15 -19.51
C GLY A 296 -6.32 51.46 -19.85
N PRO A 297 -5.58 52.53 -20.19
CA PRO A 297 -6.18 53.82 -20.55
C PRO A 297 -7.11 53.70 -21.77
N PRO A 298 -8.16 54.54 -21.86
CA PRO A 298 -9.24 54.39 -22.83
C PRO A 298 -8.73 54.44 -24.27
N THR A 299 -9.29 53.57 -25.12
CA THR A 299 -9.05 53.59 -26.56
C THR A 299 -10.28 54.10 -27.29
N LEU A 300 -10.12 54.50 -28.54
CA LEU A 300 -11.04 55.33 -29.33
C LEU A 300 -12.43 54.71 -29.64
N PHE A 301 -12.79 53.59 -29.00
CA PHE A 301 -14.03 52.85 -29.22
C PHE A 301 -14.99 52.83 -28.01
N ASP A 302 -14.71 53.61 -26.95
CA ASP A 302 -15.53 53.68 -25.72
C ASP A 302 -16.84 54.49 -25.85
N ASN A 303 -17.31 54.78 -27.07
CA ASN A 303 -18.50 55.62 -27.34
C ASN A 303 -19.64 54.87 -28.04
N LEU A 304 -20.07 53.73 -27.50
CA LEU A 304 -21.39 53.18 -27.81
C LEU A 304 -22.12 52.88 -26.50
N GLU A 305 -23.30 53.50 -26.35
CA GLU A 305 -24.12 53.48 -25.15
C GLU A 305 -24.65 52.07 -24.80
N PRO A 306 -24.89 51.81 -23.50
CA PRO A 306 -25.23 50.49 -22.97
C PRO A 306 -26.74 50.22 -22.97
N ASP A 307 -27.15 48.99 -23.31
CA ASP A 307 -28.46 48.46 -22.93
C ASP A 307 -28.33 47.75 -21.56
N GLU A 308 -28.95 48.32 -20.52
CA GLU A 308 -29.07 47.72 -19.18
C GLU A 308 -30.30 46.75 -19.08
N PRO A 309 -30.68 46.20 -17.90
CA PRO A 309 -30.34 44.83 -17.51
C PRO A 309 -31.60 43.98 -17.24
N SER A 310 -31.49 42.65 -17.35
CA SER A 310 -32.50 41.76 -16.75
C SER A 310 -31.87 40.94 -15.63
N ALA A 311 -32.17 41.35 -14.40
CA ALA A 311 -32.02 40.52 -13.21
C ALA A 311 -32.77 39.19 -13.40
N LYS A 312 -32.10 38.07 -13.11
CA LYS A 312 -32.76 36.81 -12.77
C LYS A 312 -32.14 36.27 -11.49
N GLU A 313 -33.05 35.94 -10.59
CA GLU A 313 -32.88 35.60 -9.19
C GLU A 313 -32.01 34.36 -8.96
N ALA A 314 -31.36 34.35 -7.80
CA ALA A 314 -30.63 33.22 -7.27
C ALA A 314 -31.59 32.06 -6.92
N THR A 315 -31.57 31.00 -7.72
CA THR A 315 -32.15 29.71 -7.35
C THR A 315 -31.18 28.90 -6.49
N LYS A 316 -31.63 28.57 -5.28
CA LYS A 316 -31.04 27.54 -4.39
C LYS A 316 -30.77 26.23 -5.17
N PRO A 317 -29.65 25.52 -4.97
CA PRO A 317 -29.49 24.19 -5.54
C PRO A 317 -30.44 23.21 -4.82
N ALA A 318 -31.33 22.59 -5.59
CA ALA A 318 -32.06 21.39 -5.19
C ALA A 318 -31.11 20.18 -5.24
N PRO A 319 -31.36 19.10 -4.47
CA PRO A 319 -30.58 17.87 -4.56
C PRO A 319 -30.77 17.26 -5.95
N VAL A 320 -29.68 17.09 -6.69
CA VAL A 320 -29.71 16.39 -7.97
C VAL A 320 -29.69 14.89 -7.68
N GLU A 321 -30.79 14.21 -7.97
CA GLU A 321 -30.83 12.75 -8.06
C GLU A 321 -29.90 12.29 -9.19
N VAL A 322 -28.91 11.46 -8.85
CA VAL A 322 -28.00 10.83 -9.81
C VAL A 322 -28.72 9.66 -10.47
N LEU A 323 -29.11 9.83 -11.74
CA LEU A 323 -29.39 8.73 -12.66
C LEU A 323 -28.08 8.30 -13.35
N PRO A 324 -27.89 6.99 -13.63
CA PRO A 324 -26.65 6.48 -14.21
C PRO A 324 -26.45 7.02 -15.63
N ALA A 325 -25.33 7.71 -15.86
CA ALA A 325 -24.95 8.22 -17.18
C ALA A 325 -24.73 7.06 -18.16
N SER A 326 -25.46 7.07 -19.27
CA SER A 326 -25.38 6.10 -20.36
C SER A 326 -24.03 6.13 -21.08
N ALA A 327 -23.62 4.97 -21.60
CA ALA A 327 -22.36 4.68 -22.28
C ALA A 327 -22.17 5.35 -23.69
N ASP A 328 -22.90 6.43 -23.98
CA ASP A 328 -23.06 6.99 -25.33
C ASP A 328 -21.79 7.61 -25.92
N TRP A 329 -20.80 7.96 -25.08
CA TRP A 329 -19.51 8.49 -25.55
C TRP A 329 -18.54 7.38 -26.00
N ILE A 330 -18.68 6.16 -25.47
CA ILE A 330 -17.81 5.01 -25.81
C ILE A 330 -18.12 4.55 -27.23
N ASP A 331 -19.40 4.54 -27.61
CA ASP A 331 -19.84 4.24 -28.97
C ASP A 331 -19.29 5.27 -29.98
N ARG A 332 -19.35 6.55 -29.63
CA ARG A 332 -18.81 7.64 -30.44
C ARG A 332 -17.28 7.55 -30.58
N LEU A 333 -16.57 7.18 -29.52
CA LEU A 333 -15.12 6.95 -29.55
C LEU A 333 -14.76 5.85 -30.55
N LEU A 334 -15.38 4.68 -30.45
CA LEU A 334 -15.06 3.53 -31.31
C LEU A 334 -15.47 3.78 -32.79
N ALA A 335 -16.48 4.62 -33.01
CA ALA A 335 -16.89 5.05 -34.34
C ALA A 335 -15.97 6.12 -34.95
N SER A 336 -15.27 6.90 -34.13
CA SER A 336 -14.46 8.07 -34.55
C SER A 336 -13.35 7.69 -35.53
N GLN A 337 -13.09 8.58 -36.49
CA GLN A 337 -12.02 8.39 -37.47
C GLN A 337 -10.64 8.46 -36.80
N ALA A 338 -10.48 9.36 -35.82
CA ALA A 338 -9.26 9.48 -35.02
C ALA A 338 -8.89 8.16 -34.32
N TYR A 339 -9.86 7.46 -33.71
CA TYR A 339 -9.63 6.15 -33.09
C TYR A 339 -9.20 5.08 -34.11
N LYS A 340 -9.88 5.01 -35.26
CA LYS A 340 -9.55 4.06 -36.35
C LYS A 340 -8.16 4.32 -36.91
N ASP A 341 -7.80 5.58 -37.10
CA ASP A 341 -6.49 5.99 -37.59
C ASP A 341 -5.39 5.61 -36.60
N GLN A 342 -5.58 5.84 -35.30
CA GLN A 342 -4.61 5.44 -34.27
C GLN A 342 -4.45 3.92 -34.19
N LYS A 343 -5.56 3.18 -34.24
CA LYS A 343 -5.52 1.71 -34.28
C LYS A 343 -4.79 1.18 -35.52
N SER A 344 -4.95 1.82 -36.68
CA SER A 344 -4.28 1.42 -37.93
C SER A 344 -2.75 1.59 -37.91
N LYS A 345 -2.24 2.51 -37.08
CA LYS A 345 -0.80 2.70 -36.87
C LYS A 345 -0.16 1.52 -36.11
N ILE A 346 -0.96 0.71 -35.40
CA ILE A 346 -0.50 -0.47 -34.67
C ILE A 346 -0.44 -1.68 -35.61
N LYS A 347 0.70 -1.89 -36.26
CA LYS A 347 0.90 -3.00 -37.23
C LYS A 347 1.01 -4.39 -36.59
N ARG A 348 1.39 -4.50 -35.31
CA ARG A 348 1.59 -5.76 -34.59
C ARG A 348 0.57 -5.89 -33.46
N HIS A 349 -0.28 -6.90 -33.56
CA HIS A 349 -1.31 -7.26 -32.58
C HIS A 349 -2.16 -6.08 -32.09
N PRO A 350 -2.95 -5.44 -32.98
CA PRO A 350 -3.87 -4.40 -32.54
C PRO A 350 -4.88 -4.98 -31.54
N PRO A 351 -5.19 -4.24 -30.46
CA PRO A 351 -6.20 -4.67 -29.50
C PRO A 351 -7.58 -4.81 -30.19
N GLN A 352 -8.35 -5.81 -29.77
CA GLN A 352 -9.72 -6.00 -30.26
C GLN A 352 -10.65 -4.93 -29.68
N ASP A 353 -11.62 -4.46 -30.48
CA ASP A 353 -12.54 -3.40 -30.06
C ASP A 353 -13.44 -3.83 -28.90
N SER A 354 -13.76 -5.13 -28.82
CA SER A 354 -14.49 -5.73 -27.70
C SER A 354 -13.74 -5.57 -26.38
N VAL A 355 -12.42 -5.76 -26.38
CA VAL A 355 -11.58 -5.63 -25.18
C VAL A 355 -11.44 -4.17 -24.78
N ILE A 356 -11.25 -3.26 -25.74
CA ILE A 356 -11.18 -1.81 -25.45
C ILE A 356 -12.50 -1.33 -24.86
N ARG A 357 -13.63 -1.72 -25.47
CA ARG A 357 -14.97 -1.41 -24.97
C ARG A 357 -15.15 -1.88 -23.54
N GLN A 358 -14.86 -3.15 -23.25
CA GLN A 358 -15.01 -3.72 -21.91
C GLN A 358 -14.20 -2.95 -20.86
N VAL A 359 -12.96 -2.56 -21.18
CA VAL A 359 -12.09 -1.78 -20.28
C VAL A 359 -12.65 -0.37 -20.03
N LEU A 360 -13.09 0.32 -21.09
CA LEU A 360 -13.65 1.65 -20.98
C LEU A 360 -14.99 1.66 -20.23
N GLU A 361 -15.87 0.69 -20.49
CA GLU A 361 -17.15 0.54 -19.78
C GLU A 361 -16.91 0.24 -18.30
N THR A 362 -15.98 -0.65 -17.98
CA THR A 362 -15.62 -1.01 -16.59
C THR A 362 -15.08 0.19 -15.82
N LEU A 363 -14.14 0.94 -16.41
CA LEU A 363 -13.59 2.13 -15.75
C LEU A 363 -14.60 3.27 -15.68
N ASN A 364 -15.45 3.46 -16.70
CA ASN A 364 -16.50 4.47 -16.70
C ASN A 364 -17.56 4.18 -15.62
N ALA A 365 -17.97 2.91 -15.46
CA ALA A 365 -18.91 2.49 -14.42
C ALA A 365 -18.36 2.75 -13.00
N ALA A 366 -17.04 2.69 -12.84
CA ALA A 366 -16.35 2.97 -11.57
C ALA A 366 -15.94 4.45 -11.40
N GLY A 367 -16.41 5.36 -12.26
CA GLY A 367 -16.10 6.80 -12.15
C GLY A 367 -14.70 7.19 -12.64
N GLY A 368 -14.06 6.36 -13.46
CA GLY A 368 -12.73 6.59 -14.03
C GLY A 368 -11.57 6.00 -13.23
N PHE A 369 -11.84 5.30 -12.12
CA PHE A 369 -10.81 4.76 -11.25
C PHE A 369 -11.17 3.36 -10.71
N LEU A 370 -10.21 2.42 -10.76
CA LEU A 370 -10.29 1.12 -10.10
C LEU A 370 -8.93 0.70 -9.55
N THR A 371 -8.90 -0.14 -8.52
CA THR A 371 -7.66 -0.85 -8.16
C THR A 371 -7.36 -1.94 -9.19
N PRO A 372 -6.08 -2.31 -9.43
CA PRO A 372 -5.69 -3.45 -10.26
C PRO A 372 -6.47 -4.73 -9.95
N GLY A 373 -6.68 -5.04 -8.67
CA GLY A 373 -7.45 -6.20 -8.23
C GLY A 373 -8.94 -6.12 -8.60
N ALA A 374 -9.58 -4.98 -8.35
CA ALA A 374 -10.98 -4.76 -8.73
C ALA A 374 -11.17 -4.78 -10.26
N PHE A 375 -10.22 -4.21 -11.00
CA PHE A 375 -10.25 -4.22 -12.47
C PHE A 375 -10.16 -5.65 -13.04
N ILE A 376 -9.23 -6.48 -12.53
CA ILE A 376 -9.08 -7.90 -12.90
C ILE A 376 -10.39 -8.65 -12.67
N LYS A 377 -11.04 -8.40 -11.54
CA LYS A 377 -12.30 -9.01 -11.15
C LYS A 377 -13.44 -8.62 -12.10
N GLU A 378 -13.65 -7.34 -12.31
CA GLU A 378 -14.76 -6.83 -13.13
C GLU A 378 -14.62 -7.19 -14.61
N THR A 379 -13.38 -7.22 -15.10
CA THR A 379 -13.11 -7.65 -16.48
C THR A 379 -12.98 -9.16 -16.64
N SER A 380 -13.07 -9.93 -15.53
CA SER A 380 -12.89 -11.38 -15.49
C SER A 380 -11.60 -11.87 -16.18
N MET A 381 -10.52 -11.09 -16.09
CA MET A 381 -9.25 -11.40 -16.76
C MET A 381 -8.20 -11.94 -15.80
N PRO A 382 -7.26 -12.80 -16.24
CA PRO A 382 -6.15 -13.23 -15.40
C PRO A 382 -5.22 -12.08 -15.02
N ALA A 383 -4.74 -12.03 -13.76
CA ALA A 383 -3.87 -10.97 -13.26
C ALA A 383 -2.59 -10.76 -14.08
N ALA A 384 -2.01 -11.84 -14.61
CA ALA A 384 -0.84 -11.81 -15.47
C ALA A 384 -1.08 -11.10 -16.83
N ARG A 385 -2.34 -10.91 -17.24
CA ARG A 385 -2.70 -10.24 -18.48
C ARG A 385 -2.99 -8.74 -18.30
N LEU A 386 -3.15 -8.26 -17.07
CA LEU A 386 -3.51 -6.87 -16.79
C LEU A 386 -2.54 -5.89 -17.44
N ASP A 387 -1.24 -6.00 -17.14
CA ASP A 387 -0.24 -5.06 -17.64
C ASP A 387 -0.16 -5.09 -19.17
N GLN A 388 -0.27 -6.28 -19.77
CA GLN A 388 -0.24 -6.45 -21.22
C GLN A 388 -1.47 -5.83 -21.90
N VAL A 389 -2.66 -5.98 -21.32
CA VAL A 389 -3.90 -5.41 -21.85
C VAL A 389 -3.87 -3.88 -21.72
N ILE A 390 -3.55 -3.35 -20.54
CA ILE A 390 -3.45 -1.90 -20.32
C ILE A 390 -2.38 -1.29 -21.23
N ALA A 391 -1.20 -1.90 -21.36
CA ALA A 391 -0.15 -1.43 -22.27
C ALA A 391 -0.62 -1.44 -23.74
N ASN A 392 -1.35 -2.46 -24.16
CA ASN A 392 -1.89 -2.54 -25.53
C ASN A 392 -2.96 -1.47 -25.79
N ILE A 393 -3.80 -1.16 -24.81
CA ILE A 393 -4.85 -0.13 -24.93
C ILE A 393 -4.22 1.27 -24.88
N ARG A 394 -3.20 1.50 -24.04
CA ARG A 394 -2.43 2.76 -23.99
C ARG A 394 -1.85 3.12 -25.35
N ARG A 395 -1.42 2.15 -26.15
CA ARG A 395 -0.90 2.41 -27.51
C ARG A 395 -1.94 2.98 -28.48
N VAL A 396 -3.23 2.78 -28.20
CA VAL A 396 -4.33 3.35 -29.00
C VAL A 396 -4.82 4.66 -28.37
N LEU A 397 -4.96 4.70 -27.05
CA LEU A 397 -5.59 5.81 -26.33
C LEU A 397 -4.62 6.94 -25.97
N ASN A 398 -3.38 6.65 -25.58
CA ASN A 398 -2.41 7.68 -25.19
C ASN A 398 -1.71 8.19 -26.46
N VAL A 399 -2.23 9.27 -27.04
CA VAL A 399 -1.68 9.91 -28.24
C VAL A 399 -0.82 11.10 -27.80
N ASP A 400 0.29 11.35 -28.50
CA ASP A 400 1.17 12.51 -28.28
C ASP A 400 1.67 12.71 -26.84
N GLY A 401 1.79 11.61 -26.09
CA GLY A 401 2.30 11.60 -24.71
C GLY A 401 1.27 11.93 -23.64
N TYR A 402 -0.01 12.15 -23.99
CA TYR A 402 -1.06 12.35 -23.01
C TYR A 402 -1.43 11.04 -22.31
N GLU A 403 -1.34 11.06 -20.99
CA GLU A 403 -1.70 9.92 -20.14
C GLU A 403 -3.21 9.85 -19.91
N ILE A 404 -3.90 9.21 -20.86
CA ILE A 404 -5.35 8.97 -20.77
C ILE A 404 -5.67 7.75 -19.92
N LEU A 405 -4.93 6.65 -20.13
CA LEU A 405 -5.03 5.44 -19.32
C LEU A 405 -3.69 5.20 -18.59
N VAL A 406 -3.75 5.11 -17.26
CA VAL A 406 -2.58 4.93 -16.39
C VAL A 406 -2.79 3.71 -15.50
N ILE A 407 -1.71 2.95 -15.28
CA ILE A 407 -1.63 1.93 -14.24
C ILE A 407 -0.44 2.25 -13.35
N ASP A 408 -0.69 2.44 -12.06
CA ASP A 408 0.31 2.62 -11.02
C ASP A 408 0.24 1.45 -10.04
N ARG A 409 1.32 0.67 -9.98
CA ARG A 409 1.44 -0.48 -9.07
C ARG A 409 1.84 -0.07 -7.65
N THR A 410 2.49 1.08 -7.50
CA THR A 410 2.91 1.65 -6.22
C THR A 410 1.70 2.25 -5.50
N GLU A 411 0.86 2.99 -6.23
CA GLU A 411 -0.38 3.59 -5.71
C GLU A 411 -1.59 2.64 -5.81
N ASN A 412 -1.39 1.44 -6.36
CA ASN A 412 -2.43 0.43 -6.57
C ASN A 412 -3.66 0.97 -7.32
N LYS A 413 -3.42 1.67 -8.44
CA LYS A 413 -4.40 2.46 -9.19
C LYS A 413 -4.41 2.11 -10.69
N VAL A 414 -5.58 1.96 -11.27
CA VAL A 414 -5.86 1.97 -12.72
C VAL A 414 -6.83 3.11 -12.99
N GLU A 415 -6.38 4.10 -13.77
CA GLU A 415 -7.10 5.36 -13.96
C GLU A 415 -7.35 5.64 -15.44
N LEU A 416 -8.59 6.03 -15.75
CA LEU A 416 -9.02 6.54 -17.03
C LEU A 416 -9.43 8.00 -16.88
N ASN A 417 -8.65 8.91 -17.46
CA ASN A 417 -9.03 10.31 -17.49
C ASN A 417 -10.03 10.58 -18.62
N ILE A 418 -11.32 10.48 -18.28
CA ILE A 418 -12.44 10.61 -19.24
C ILE A 418 -12.45 12.00 -19.90
N ALA A 419 -12.15 13.06 -19.15
CA ALA A 419 -12.13 14.42 -19.68
C ALA A 419 -11.04 14.62 -20.76
N LYS A 420 -9.81 14.14 -20.50
CA LYS A 420 -8.72 14.17 -21.49
C LYS A 420 -9.04 13.29 -22.69
N LEU A 421 -9.63 12.12 -22.48
CA LEU A 421 -10.04 11.23 -23.56
C LEU A 421 -11.05 11.91 -24.49
N LYS A 422 -12.11 12.50 -23.93
CA LYS A 422 -13.15 13.18 -24.70
C LYS A 422 -12.60 14.32 -25.54
N ARG A 423 -11.71 15.14 -24.97
CA ARG A 423 -11.02 16.23 -25.68
C ARG A 423 -10.09 15.72 -26.79
N GLN A 424 -9.35 14.64 -26.55
CA GLN A 424 -8.38 14.12 -27.53
C GLN A 424 -9.05 13.49 -28.77
N PHE A 425 -10.18 12.82 -28.58
CA PHE A 425 -10.90 12.13 -29.66
C PHE A 425 -12.11 12.91 -30.19
N ASP A 426 -12.38 14.10 -29.65
CA ASP A 426 -13.50 14.97 -30.01
C ASP A 426 -14.86 14.27 -29.86
N VAL A 427 -15.10 13.68 -28.68
CA VAL A 427 -16.28 12.84 -28.38
C VAL A 427 -17.14 13.32 -27.21
N GLU A 428 -17.24 14.64 -27.02
CA GLU A 428 -18.04 15.28 -25.95
C GLU A 428 -19.52 14.89 -25.96
#